data_AF-A0A7Y3X2B7-F1
#
_entry.id   AF-A0A7Y3X2B7-F1
#
_cell.length_a   1.000
_cell.length_b   1.000
_cell.length_c   1.000
_cell.angle_alpha   90.00
_cell.angle_beta   90.00
_cell.angle_gamma   90.00
#
_symmetry.space_group_name_H-M   'P 1'
#
loop_
_entity.id
_entity.type
_entity.pdbx_description
1 polymer ?
#
loop_
_entity_poly.entity_id
_entity_poly.type
_entity_poly.pdbx_seq_one_letter_code
_entity_poly.pdbx_strand_id
1 'polypeptide(L)'
;MKNKIAHKLNELQATAICGNDITSSCLYVSALTIGYAGQYAWISLLIVAFVLLLFRKIYGEVVGALPLNGGAYNVLLNTSTKRIASFAAVLTVLSYMTTAVISATEAMHYLSTIFHGLHILIAAGVVLCLFTILAIIGIGESAFVAVVIFLVHLISLTLLELFLLSIW
;
A
#
# COMPACT_ATOMS: atom_id res chain seq x y z
N MET A 1 -34.66 -2.87 -16.88
CA MET A 1 -33.54 -2.97 -15.92
C MET A 1 -33.10 -1.54 -15.57
N LYS A 2 -33.17 -1.13 -14.31
CA LYS A 2 -32.64 0.18 -13.87
C LYS A 2 -31.12 0.15 -14.11
N ASN A 3 -30.62 1.02 -14.98
CA ASN A 3 -29.19 1.30 -15.07
C ASN A 3 -28.73 1.80 -13.69
N LYS A 4 -28.13 0.92 -12.90
CA LYS A 4 -27.46 1.28 -11.66
C LYS A 4 -26.21 2.01 -12.10
N ILE A 5 -26.25 3.35 -12.15
CA ILE A 5 -25.07 4.17 -12.42
C ILE A 5 -24.05 3.76 -11.36
N ALA A 6 -23.00 3.05 -11.78
CA ALA A 6 -21.93 2.64 -10.89
C ALA A 6 -21.32 3.92 -10.31
N HIS A 7 -21.32 4.05 -8.98
CA HIS A 7 -20.69 5.18 -8.30
C HIS A 7 -19.21 5.17 -8.65
N LYS A 8 -18.77 6.13 -9.47
CA LYS A 8 -17.35 6.30 -9.80
C LYS A 8 -16.65 7.01 -8.65
N LEU A 9 -15.41 6.61 -8.38
CA LEU A 9 -14.54 7.32 -7.46
C LEU A 9 -14.20 8.69 -8.04
N ASN A 10 -14.15 9.71 -7.19
CA ASN A 10 -13.53 10.98 -7.56
C ASN A 10 -12.00 10.88 -7.49
N GLU A 11 -11.31 11.91 -7.97
CA GLU A 11 -9.84 11.95 -8.04
C GLU A 11 -9.18 11.77 -6.67
N LEU A 12 -9.72 12.41 -5.63
CA LEU A 12 -9.20 12.31 -4.26
C LEU A 12 -9.39 10.90 -3.70
N GLN A 13 -10.54 10.27 -3.94
CA GLN A 13 -10.82 8.90 -3.51
C GLN A 13 -9.91 7.89 -4.20
N ALA A 14 -9.73 8.03 -5.52
CA ALA A 14 -8.82 7.17 -6.28
C ALA A 14 -7.35 7.36 -5.82
N THR A 15 -6.95 8.62 -5.61
CA THR A 15 -5.63 8.96 -5.08
C THR A 15 -5.43 8.42 -3.68
N ALA A 16 -6.43 8.49 -2.80
CA ALA A 16 -6.29 8.01 -1.43
C ALA A 16 -6.20 6.49 -1.34
N ILE A 17 -6.97 5.76 -2.17
CA ILE A 17 -6.89 4.28 -2.20
C ILE A 17 -5.48 3.85 -2.61
N CYS A 18 -4.98 4.34 -3.75
CA CYS A 18 -3.64 4.01 -4.23
C CYS A 18 -2.53 4.61 -3.35
N GLY A 19 -2.74 5.82 -2.85
CA GLY A 19 -1.77 6.57 -2.05
C GLY A 19 -1.53 5.96 -0.67
N ASN A 20 -2.53 5.29 -0.09
CA ASN A 20 -2.36 4.55 1.16
C ASN A 20 -1.35 3.40 1.02
N ASP A 21 -1.32 2.68 -0.10
CA ASP A 21 -0.35 1.60 -0.32
C ASP A 21 1.10 2.11 -0.29
N ILE A 22 1.33 3.33 -0.77
CA ILE A 22 2.66 3.95 -0.79
C ILE A 22 2.98 4.60 0.56
N THR A 23 2.13 5.53 1.00
CA THR A 23 2.40 6.39 2.16
C THR A 23 2.42 5.63 3.49
N SER A 24 1.62 4.57 3.63
CA SER A 24 1.67 3.71 4.83
C SER A 24 3.03 3.03 4.98
N SER A 25 3.62 2.60 3.86
CA SER A 25 4.91 1.91 3.88
C SER A 25 6.09 2.82 4.24
N CYS A 26 6.01 4.12 3.94
CA CYS A 26 7.10 5.06 4.20
C CYS A 26 7.50 5.12 5.68
N LEU A 27 6.54 4.96 6.59
CA LEU A 27 6.77 5.03 8.04
C LEU A 27 7.69 3.90 8.54
N TYR A 28 7.45 2.66 8.10
CA TYR A 28 8.27 1.52 8.54
C TYR A 28 9.45 1.24 7.60
N VAL A 29 9.31 1.43 6.28
CA VAL A 29 10.41 1.20 5.32
C VAL A 29 11.60 2.09 5.61
N SER A 30 11.36 3.37 5.94
CA SER A 30 12.45 4.30 6.26
C SER A 30 13.22 3.86 7.51
N ALA A 31 12.50 3.50 8.59
CA ALA A 31 13.11 3.02 9.82
C ALA A 31 13.90 1.72 9.62
N LEU A 32 13.32 0.75 8.91
CA LEU A 32 13.99 -0.52 8.60
C LEU A 32 15.24 -0.31 7.74
N THR A 33 15.15 0.56 6.72
CA THR A 33 16.29 0.86 5.83
C THR A 33 17.43 1.54 6.61
N ILE A 34 17.10 2.49 7.49
CA ILE A 34 18.09 3.11 8.40
C ILE A 34 18.71 2.07 9.33
N GLY A 35 17.93 1.12 9.85
CA GLY A 35 18.44 0.05 10.70
C GLY A 35 19.55 -0.79 10.06
N TYR A 36 19.47 -1.04 8.75
CA TYR A 36 20.48 -1.82 8.02
C TYR A 36 21.59 -0.98 7.36
N ALA A 37 21.23 0.14 6.73
CA ALA A 37 22.16 0.95 5.93
C ALA A 37 22.73 2.17 6.69
N GLY A 38 22.24 2.44 7.90
CA GLY A 38 22.65 3.59 8.71
C GLY A 38 22.52 4.90 7.95
N GLN A 39 23.57 5.72 8.01
CA GLN A 39 23.63 7.02 7.32
C GLN A 39 23.46 6.95 5.80
N TYR A 40 23.65 5.78 5.18
CA TYR A 40 23.54 5.61 3.73
C TYR A 40 22.14 5.21 3.25
N ALA A 41 21.16 5.10 4.16
CA ALA A 41 19.78 4.71 3.83
C ALA A 41 19.13 5.59 2.76
N TRP A 42 19.48 6.89 2.70
CA TRP A 42 18.95 7.82 1.70
C TRP A 42 19.27 7.38 0.26
N ILE A 43 20.38 6.69 0.02
CA ILE A 43 20.75 6.19 -1.31
C ILE A 43 19.73 5.14 -1.77
N SER A 44 19.42 4.17 -0.90
CA SER A 44 18.43 3.14 -1.18
C SER A 44 17.04 3.73 -1.41
N LEU A 45 16.63 4.70 -0.58
CA LEU A 45 15.33 5.36 -0.71
C LEU A 45 15.22 6.20 -2.00
N LEU A 46 16.30 6.87 -2.42
CA LEU A 46 16.34 7.59 -3.69
C LEU A 46 16.20 6.65 -4.89
N ILE A 47 16.84 5.48 -4.85
CA ILE A 47 16.70 4.47 -5.93
C ILE A 47 15.25 4.00 -6.01
N VAL A 48 14.61 3.72 -4.87
CA VAL A 48 13.18 3.35 -4.83
C VAL A 48 12.30 4.46 -5.41
N ALA A 49 12.51 5.71 -4.99
CA ALA A 49 11.77 6.86 -5.51
C ALA A 49 11.95 7.03 -7.04
N PHE A 50 13.17 6.85 -7.54
CA PHE A 50 13.46 6.91 -8.98
C PHE A 50 12.70 5.82 -9.75
N VAL A 51 12.72 4.57 -9.27
CA VAL A 51 11.99 3.47 -9.90
C VAL A 51 10.48 3.74 -9.92
N LEU A 52 9.90 4.18 -8.80
CA LEU A 52 8.48 4.54 -8.72
C LEU A 52 8.11 5.69 -9.67
N LEU A 53 9.01 6.67 -9.86
CA LEU A 53 8.83 7.77 -10.80
C LEU A 53 8.75 7.29 -12.25
N LEU A 54 9.55 6.29 -12.63
CA LEU A 54 9.47 5.68 -13.97
C LEU A 54 8.13 4.97 -14.17
N PHE A 55 7.66 4.23 -13.16
CA PHE A 55 6.36 3.54 -13.22
C PHE A 55 5.18 4.47 -13.42
N ARG A 56 5.23 5.72 -12.92
CA ARG A 56 4.15 6.71 -13.09
C ARG A 56 3.72 6.87 -14.55
N LYS A 57 4.67 7.02 -15.47
CA LYS A 57 4.37 7.19 -16.90
C LYS A 57 3.82 5.90 -17.51
N ILE A 58 4.44 4.77 -17.17
CA ILE A 58 4.04 3.45 -17.67
C ILE A 58 2.58 3.16 -17.29
N TYR A 59 2.19 3.39 -16.03
CA TYR A 59 0.81 3.18 -15.59
C TYR A 59 -0.19 4.08 -16.33
N GLY A 60 0.16 5.35 -16.57
CA GLY A 60 -0.70 6.27 -17.33
C GLY A 60 -0.95 5.80 -18.76
N GLU A 61 0.11 5.38 -19.47
CA GLU A 61 0.01 4.89 -20.85
C GLU A 61 -0.73 3.55 -20.93
N VAL A 62 -0.38 2.59 -20.07
CA VAL A 62 -0.95 1.25 -20.08
C VAL A 62 -2.42 1.23 -19.70
N VAL A 63 -2.80 1.91 -18.61
CA VAL A 63 -4.20 1.97 -18.16
C VAL A 63 -5.04 2.83 -19.11
N GLY A 64 -4.43 3.86 -19.72
CA GLY A 64 -5.09 4.64 -20.78
C GLY A 64 -5.38 3.82 -22.03
N ALA A 65 -4.47 2.93 -22.43
CA ALA A 65 -4.64 2.07 -23.60
C ALA A 65 -5.60 0.88 -23.36
N LEU A 66 -5.59 0.30 -22.15
CA LEU A 66 -6.41 -0.85 -21.78
C LEU A 66 -7.18 -0.58 -20.47
N PRO A 67 -8.27 0.20 -20.50
CA PRO A 67 -9.07 0.56 -19.33
C PRO A 67 -9.98 -0.60 -18.88
N LEU A 68 -9.37 -1.76 -18.61
CA LEU A 68 -10.05 -2.98 -18.24
C LEU A 68 -9.98 -3.21 -16.72
N ASN A 69 -11.08 -3.70 -16.15
CA ASN A 69 -11.08 -4.17 -14.77
C ASN A 69 -10.16 -5.39 -14.63
N GLY A 70 -9.35 -5.44 -13.57
CA GLY A 70 -8.41 -6.54 -13.32
C GLY A 70 -6.92 -6.17 -13.37
N GLY A 71 -6.60 -4.87 -13.52
CA GLY A 71 -5.26 -4.32 -13.29
C GLY A 71 -4.16 -4.99 -14.11
N ALA A 72 -2.99 -5.21 -13.50
CA ALA A 72 -1.82 -5.78 -14.14
C ALA A 72 -2.07 -7.17 -14.76
N TYR A 73 -2.90 -8.01 -14.14
CA TYR A 73 -3.24 -9.33 -14.70
C TYR A 73 -3.95 -9.19 -16.05
N ASN A 74 -4.97 -8.34 -16.12
CA ASN A 74 -5.74 -8.20 -17.35
C ASN A 74 -4.92 -7.50 -18.45
N VAL A 75 -4.07 -6.54 -18.07
CA VAL A 75 -3.08 -5.97 -19.01
C VAL A 75 -2.20 -7.06 -19.59
N LEU A 76 -1.58 -7.91 -18.76
CA LEU A 76 -0.68 -8.97 -19.23
C LEU A 76 -1.42 -10.07 -19.99
N LEU A 77 -2.66 -10.36 -19.65
CA LEU A 77 -3.49 -11.31 -20.38
C LEU A 77 -3.78 -10.85 -21.81
N ASN A 78 -3.88 -9.53 -22.02
CA ASN A 78 -4.17 -8.94 -23.34
C ASN A 78 -2.91 -8.54 -24.12
N THR A 79 -1.75 -8.44 -23.48
CA THR A 79 -0.48 -8.02 -24.11
C THR A 79 0.59 -9.11 -24.14
N SER A 80 0.36 -10.23 -23.47
CA SER A 80 1.32 -11.34 -23.34
C SER A 80 0.62 -12.70 -23.38
N THR A 81 1.33 -13.76 -22.99
CA THR A 81 0.77 -15.12 -22.94
C THR A 81 0.06 -15.38 -21.61
N LYS A 82 -0.95 -16.26 -21.62
CA LYS A 82 -1.67 -16.69 -20.41
C LYS A 82 -0.72 -17.20 -19.31
N ARG A 83 0.36 -17.89 -19.68
CA ARG A 83 1.37 -18.38 -18.73
C ARG A 83 2.08 -17.23 -18.00
N ILE A 84 2.52 -16.21 -18.74
CA ILE A 84 3.18 -15.03 -18.17
C ILE A 84 2.21 -14.24 -17.29
N ALA A 85 0.98 -14.02 -17.77
CA ALA A 85 -0.05 -13.33 -17.00
C ALA A 85 -0.38 -14.04 -15.68
N SER A 86 -0.55 -15.37 -15.70
CA SER A 86 -0.80 -16.16 -14.50
C SER A 86 0.40 -16.15 -13.54
N PHE A 87 1.63 -16.26 -14.06
CA PHE A 87 2.83 -16.23 -13.23
C PHE A 87 3.00 -14.87 -12.53
N ALA A 88 2.82 -13.78 -13.27
CA ALA A 88 2.82 -12.43 -12.70
C ALA A 88 1.72 -12.25 -11.65
N ALA A 89 0.50 -12.73 -11.89
CA ALA A 89 -0.58 -12.67 -10.92
C ALA A 89 -0.25 -13.41 -9.62
N VAL A 90 0.39 -14.58 -9.69
CA VAL A 90 0.86 -15.31 -8.49
C VAL A 90 1.91 -14.51 -7.72
N LEU A 91 2.88 -13.91 -8.42
CA LEU A 91 3.87 -13.04 -7.78
C LEU A 91 3.23 -11.81 -7.14
N THR A 92 2.23 -11.20 -7.78
CA THR A 92 1.47 -10.08 -7.23
C THR A 92 0.72 -10.48 -5.96
N VAL A 93 0.03 -11.64 -5.96
CA VAL A 93 -0.67 -12.14 -4.76
C VAL A 93 0.32 -12.39 -3.63
N LEU A 94 1.44 -13.06 -3.92
CA LEU A 94 2.48 -13.32 -2.92
C LEU A 94 3.04 -12.02 -2.35
N SER A 95 3.32 -11.03 -3.20
CA SER A 95 3.76 -9.70 -2.78
C SER A 95 2.75 -9.03 -1.85
N TYR A 96 1.46 -9.02 -2.20
CA TYR A 96 0.43 -8.42 -1.35
C TYR A 96 0.29 -9.16 -0.01
N MET A 97 0.41 -10.50 0.01
CA MET A 97 0.41 -11.26 1.27
C MET A 97 1.58 -10.88 2.16
N THR A 98 2.79 -10.77 1.60
CA THR A 98 3.97 -10.32 2.36
C THR A 98 3.78 -8.90 2.89
N THR A 99 3.26 -7.98 2.07
CA THR A 99 2.96 -6.60 2.50
C THR A 99 1.95 -6.57 3.65
N ALA A 100 0.90 -7.38 3.60
CA ALA A 100 -0.09 -7.45 4.67
C ALA A 100 0.53 -7.95 5.99
N VAL A 101 1.38 -8.99 5.92
CA VAL A 101 2.06 -9.53 7.10
C VAL A 101 3.02 -8.51 7.72
N ILE A 102 3.84 -7.83 6.91
CA ILE A 102 4.74 -6.79 7.39
C ILE A 102 3.92 -5.64 8.01
N SER A 103 2.90 -5.15 7.33
CA SER A 103 2.06 -4.05 7.82
C SER A 103 1.39 -4.38 9.16
N ALA A 104 0.83 -5.58 9.30
CA ALA A 104 0.22 -6.02 10.54
C ALA A 104 1.25 -6.16 11.67
N THR A 105 2.44 -6.68 11.36
CA THR A 105 3.52 -6.87 12.35
C THR A 105 4.07 -5.54 12.83
N GLU A 106 4.34 -4.60 11.92
CA GLU A 106 4.82 -3.25 12.25
C GLU A 106 3.78 -2.46 13.05
N ALA A 107 2.49 -2.55 12.70
CA ALA A 107 1.43 -1.95 13.49
C ALA A 107 1.40 -2.48 14.93
N MET A 108 1.64 -3.77 15.13
CA MET A 108 1.72 -4.35 16.48
C MET A 108 3.01 -4.00 17.20
N HIS A 109 4.13 -3.81 16.50
CA HIS A 109 5.34 -3.22 17.08
C HIS A 109 5.06 -1.82 17.61
N TYR A 110 4.41 -0.95 16.84
CA TYR A 110 3.98 0.37 17.32
C TYR A 110 3.06 0.26 18.54
N LEU A 111 2.05 -0.62 18.49
CA LEU A 111 1.14 -0.81 19.62
C LEU A 111 1.83 -1.32 20.89
N SER A 112 2.86 -2.18 20.74
CA SER A 112 3.62 -2.73 21.87
C SER A 112 4.43 -1.67 22.64
N THR A 113 4.72 -0.52 22.02
CA THR A 113 5.33 0.63 22.71
C THR A 113 4.38 1.30 23.72
N ILE A 114 3.07 1.09 23.56
CA ILE A 114 2.03 1.61 24.44
C ILE A 114 1.59 0.52 25.44
N PHE A 115 1.36 -0.70 24.95
CA PHE A 115 0.93 -1.84 25.75
C PHE A 115 2.05 -2.86 25.92
N HIS A 116 2.82 -2.69 26.99
CA HIS A 116 3.89 -3.62 27.35
C HIS A 116 3.35 -5.04 27.61
N GLY A 117 4.01 -6.06 27.05
CA GLY A 117 3.60 -7.47 27.15
C GLY A 117 2.75 -8.00 26.00
N LEU A 118 2.47 -7.18 24.97
CA LEU A 118 1.79 -7.63 23.76
C LEU A 118 2.64 -8.64 22.97
N HIS A 119 2.12 -9.83 22.72
CA HIS A 119 2.78 -10.82 21.86
C HIS A 119 2.56 -10.48 20.38
N ILE A 120 3.51 -9.75 19.79
CA ILE A 120 3.43 -9.14 18.45
C ILE A 120 2.90 -10.10 17.38
N LEU A 121 3.45 -11.32 17.28
CA LEU A 121 3.04 -12.29 16.25
C LEU A 121 1.58 -12.74 16.39
N ILE A 122 1.09 -12.91 17.62
CA ILE A 122 -0.29 -13.33 17.88
C ILE A 122 -1.22 -12.18 17.55
N ALA A 123 -0.88 -10.97 17.99
CA ALA A 123 -1.67 -9.78 17.73
C ALA A 123 -1.76 -9.46 16.22
N ALA A 124 -0.66 -9.61 15.48
CA ALA A 124 -0.63 -9.44 14.02
C ALA A 124 -1.48 -10.50 13.32
N GLY A 125 -1.40 -11.76 13.77
CA GLY A 125 -2.26 -12.84 13.31
C GLY A 125 -3.75 -12.54 13.52
N VAL A 126 -4.13 -12.01 14.69
CA VAL A 126 -5.51 -11.58 14.98
C VAL A 126 -5.97 -10.49 14.02
N VAL A 127 -5.14 -9.47 13.77
CA VAL A 127 -5.45 -8.40 12.81
C VAL A 127 -5.70 -8.97 11.41
N LEU A 128 -4.80 -9.84 10.91
CA LEU A 128 -4.95 -10.47 9.60
C LEU A 128 -6.20 -11.34 9.51
N CYS A 129 -6.51 -12.13 10.54
CA CYS A 129 -7.73 -12.93 10.61
C CYS A 129 -8.99 -12.06 10.58
N LEU A 130 -9.01 -10.95 11.33
CA LEU A 130 -10.13 -10.01 11.32
C LEU A 130 -10.36 -9.43 9.93
N PHE A 131 -9.33 -8.87 9.28
CA PHE A 131 -9.47 -8.32 7.92
C PHE A 131 -9.86 -9.38 6.89
N THR A 132 -9.36 -10.62 7.04
CA THR A 132 -9.76 -11.75 6.19
C THR A 132 -11.24 -12.06 6.34
N ILE A 133 -11.77 -12.11 7.57
CA ILE A 133 -13.19 -12.34 7.84
C ILE A 133 -14.03 -11.21 7.25
N LEU A 134 -13.63 -9.95 7.43
CA LEU A 134 -14.32 -8.78 6.86
C LEU A 134 -14.37 -8.86 5.32
N ALA A 135 -13.27 -9.26 4.68
CA ALA A 135 -13.20 -9.45 3.24
C ALA A 135 -14.11 -10.59 2.75
N ILE A 136 -14.16 -11.72 3.47
CA ILE A 136 -15.04 -12.86 3.15
C ILE A 136 -16.52 -12.48 3.27
N ILE A 137 -16.89 -11.67 4.27
CA ILE A 137 -18.26 -11.16 4.43
C ILE A 137 -18.66 -10.19 3.29
N GLY A 138 -17.70 -9.76 2.47
CA GLY A 138 -17.93 -8.90 1.33
C GLY A 138 -18.06 -7.42 1.71
N ILE A 139 -17.50 -7.04 2.87
CA ILE A 139 -17.38 -5.62 3.24
C ILE A 139 -16.34 -5.01 2.29
N GLY A 140 -16.84 -4.30 1.28
CA GLY A 140 -16.00 -3.60 0.33
C GLY A 140 -15.22 -2.45 0.99
N GLU A 141 -14.09 -2.10 0.40
CA GLU A 141 -13.28 -0.97 0.83
C GLU A 141 -14.10 0.32 0.79
N SER A 142 -14.09 1.06 1.91
CA SER A 142 -14.72 2.37 1.97
C SER A 142 -13.74 3.43 1.45
N ALA A 143 -14.04 3.97 0.27
CA ALA A 143 -13.27 5.08 -0.31
C ALA A 143 -13.21 6.30 0.63
N PHE A 144 -14.25 6.52 1.44
CA PHE A 144 -14.23 7.57 2.47
C PHE A 144 -13.22 7.26 3.59
N VAL A 145 -13.22 6.03 4.11
CA VAL A 145 -12.25 5.62 5.13
C VAL A 145 -10.82 5.69 4.59
N ALA A 146 -10.60 5.29 3.33
CA ALA A 146 -9.30 5.40 2.67
C ALA A 146 -8.80 6.87 2.64
N VAL A 147 -9.67 7.83 2.33
CA VAL A 147 -9.31 9.27 2.36
C VAL A 147 -8.91 9.71 3.76
N VAL A 148 -9.65 9.31 4.80
CA VAL A 148 -9.29 9.66 6.19
C VAL A 148 -7.93 9.09 6.56
N ILE A 149 -7.69 7.81 6.28
CA ILE A 149 -6.41 7.15 6.54
C ILE A 149 -5.28 7.85 5.78
N PHE A 150 -5.50 8.21 4.52
CA PHE A 150 -4.51 8.87 3.69
C PHE A 150 -4.12 10.25 4.24
N LEU A 151 -5.10 11.05 4.65
CA LEU A 151 -4.83 12.35 5.27
C LEU A 151 -4.07 12.20 6.59
N VAL A 152 -4.39 11.20 7.41
CA VAL A 152 -3.64 10.92 8.65
C VAL A 152 -2.18 10.56 8.35
N HIS A 153 -1.91 9.73 7.34
CA HIS A 153 -0.54 9.43 6.92
C HIS A 153 0.20 10.69 6.46
N LEU A 154 -0.39 11.50 5.60
CA LEU A 154 0.22 12.74 5.12
C LEU A 154 0.52 13.71 6.25
N ILE A 155 -0.44 13.95 7.15
CA ILE A 155 -0.26 14.82 8.32
C ILE A 155 0.87 14.29 9.20
N SER A 156 0.90 12.99 9.47
CA SER A 156 1.93 12.38 10.32
C SER A 156 3.33 12.53 9.72
N LEU A 157 3.47 12.28 8.40
CA LEU A 157 4.72 12.45 7.67
C LEU A 157 5.17 13.91 7.62
N THR A 158 4.26 14.85 7.31
CA THR A 158 4.57 16.29 7.29
C THR A 158 4.98 16.79 8.66
N LEU A 159 4.31 16.37 9.74
CA LEU A 159 4.69 16.74 11.10
C LEU A 159 6.07 16.19 11.46
N LEU A 160 6.38 14.95 11.07
CA LEU A 160 7.69 14.35 11.29
C LEU A 160 8.79 15.14 10.55
N GLU A 161 8.57 15.48 9.28
CA GLU A 161 9.52 16.27 8.48
C GLU A 161 9.75 17.67 9.06
N LEU A 162 8.67 18.39 9.41
CA LEU A 162 8.77 19.72 10.01
C LEU A 162 9.48 19.68 11.36
N PHE A 163 9.20 18.68 12.18
CA PHE A 163 9.88 18.49 13.46
C PHE A 163 11.37 18.26 13.26
N LEU A 164 11.76 17.38 12.33
CA LEU A 164 13.17 17.15 11.99
C LEU A 164 13.84 18.45 11.51
N LEU A 165 13.21 19.20 10.59
CA LEU A 165 13.73 20.48 10.11
C LEU A 165 13.89 21.54 11.20
N SER A 166 13.14 21.46 12.31
CA SER A 166 13.26 22.40 13.42
C SER A 166 14.43 22.09 14.38
N ILE A 167 14.95 20.86 14.33
CA ILE A 167 16.06 20.40 15.18
C ILE A 167 17.42 20.65 14.50
N TRP A 168 17.42 20.83 13.18
CA TRP A 168 18.60 21.15 12.36
C TRP A 168 18.70 22.64 12.07
#